data_AF-A0A0D0C6V1-F1
#
_entry.id   AF-A0A0D0C6V1-F1
#
_cell.length_a   1.000
_cell.length_b   1.000
_cell.length_c   1.000
_cell.angle_alpha   90.00
_cell.angle_beta   90.00
_cell.angle_gamma   90.00
#
_symmetry.space_group_name_H-M   'P 1'
#
loop_
_entity.id
_entity.type
_entity.pdbx_description
1 polymer ?
#
loop_
_entity_poly.entity_id
_entity_poly.type
_entity_poly.pdbx_seq_one_letter_code
_entity_poly.pdbx_strand_id
1 'polypeptide(L)'
;MQEFYHKLPPRNPSLTGIASSQRTMQRPMIMGLTASPIFGGNVDKAFHMIETNLDSVIVSPCQTCSELAEYVHRPTFKHIMYNAPSTSNPPFSTNLAALEYATNRLDISNDPYIKSLHNQLSQKSPGTPKYVHLDQRLSK
;
A
#
# COMPACT_ATOMS: atom_id res chain seq x y z
N MET A 1 20.21 -33.54 15.70
CA MET A 1 19.68 -32.18 15.92
C MET A 1 18.68 -32.19 17.09
N GLN A 2 19.14 -32.36 18.33
CA GLN A 2 18.20 -32.51 19.47
C GLN A 2 18.60 -31.74 20.75
N GLU A 3 19.65 -30.92 20.72
CA GLU A 3 20.21 -30.32 21.95
C GLU A 3 19.99 -28.81 22.10
N PHE A 4 19.27 -28.14 21.20
CA PHE A 4 19.10 -26.68 21.27
C PHE A 4 17.92 -26.20 22.12
N TYR A 5 17.02 -27.09 22.54
CA TYR A 5 15.81 -26.71 23.26
C TYR A 5 15.99 -26.89 24.77
N HIS A 6 16.11 -25.77 25.48
CA HIS A 6 16.11 -25.75 26.94
C HIS A 6 14.74 -26.15 27.51
N LYS A 7 14.73 -26.83 28.66
CA LYS A 7 13.50 -27.07 29.41
C LYS A 7 12.97 -25.74 29.93
N LEU A 8 11.77 -25.38 29.53
CA LEU A 8 11.13 -24.17 30.01
C LEU A 8 10.61 -24.37 31.44
N PRO A 9 10.73 -23.35 32.31
CA PRO A 9 10.13 -23.40 33.64
C PRO A 9 8.61 -23.49 33.55
N PRO A 10 7.94 -24.06 34.57
CA PRO A 10 6.49 -24.12 34.61
C PRO A 10 5.88 -22.71 34.71
N ARG A 11 4.80 -22.45 33.95
CA ARG A 11 4.08 -21.17 33.97
C ARG A 11 3.57 -20.76 35.35
N ASN A 12 3.21 -21.73 36.19
CA ASN A 12 2.79 -21.49 37.56
C ASN A 12 3.80 -22.15 38.53
N PRO A 13 4.62 -21.36 39.24
CA PRO A 13 5.64 -21.89 40.14
C PRO A 13 5.03 -22.68 41.31
N SER A 14 3.76 -22.43 41.65
CA SER A 14 3.03 -23.15 42.70
C SER A 14 2.69 -24.61 42.34
N LEU A 15 2.79 -24.99 41.06
CA LEU A 15 2.51 -26.35 40.56
C LEU A 15 3.78 -27.20 40.39
N THR A 16 4.95 -26.67 40.76
CA THR A 16 6.27 -27.30 40.61
C THR A 16 6.41 -28.64 41.33
N GLY A 17 5.69 -28.86 42.43
CA GLY A 17 5.77 -30.09 43.25
C GLY A 17 4.76 -31.19 42.94
N ILE A 18 3.69 -30.90 42.18
CA ILE A 18 2.57 -31.85 41.95
C ILE A 18 2.71 -32.57 40.59
N ALA A 19 3.45 -32.00 39.64
CA ALA A 19 3.48 -32.43 38.24
C ALA A 19 4.60 -33.45 37.89
N SER A 20 4.99 -34.34 38.82
CA SER A 20 6.04 -35.34 38.53
C SER A 20 5.57 -36.50 37.63
N SER A 21 4.26 -36.70 37.46
CA SER A 21 3.68 -37.79 36.66
C SER A 21 3.19 -37.39 35.27
N GLN A 22 2.98 -36.09 35.01
CA GLN A 22 2.60 -35.57 33.70
C GLN A 22 3.67 -34.59 33.23
N ARG A 23 4.47 -35.00 32.23
CA ARG A 23 5.37 -34.10 31.50
C ARG A 23 4.53 -33.04 30.79
N THR A 24 4.14 -31.99 31.49
CA THR A 24 3.46 -30.85 30.90
C THR A 24 4.46 -30.18 29.97
N MET A 25 4.25 -30.34 28.67
CA MET A 25 5.07 -29.70 27.65
C MET A 25 4.81 -28.19 27.74
N GLN A 26 5.73 -27.47 28.39
CA GLN A 26 5.65 -26.03 28.51
C GLN A 26 5.91 -25.40 27.14
N ARG A 27 5.08 -24.42 26.77
CA ARG A 27 5.24 -23.64 25.53
C ARG A 27 5.97 -22.34 25.83
N PRO A 28 6.82 -21.85 24.92
CA PRO A 28 7.45 -20.54 25.07
C PRO A 28 6.40 -19.44 25.11
N MET A 29 6.72 -18.36 25.81
CA MET A 29 5.90 -17.14 25.82
C MET A 29 6.27 -16.30 24.59
N ILE A 30 5.27 -15.93 23.80
CA ILE A 30 5.45 -15.08 22.62
C ILE A 30 4.80 -13.73 22.93
N MET A 31 5.56 -12.64 22.75
CA MET A 31 5.05 -11.28 22.92
C MET A 31 4.98 -10.62 21.54
N GLY A 32 3.76 -10.30 21.10
CA GLY A 32 3.53 -9.56 19.86
C GLY A 32 3.60 -8.05 20.10
N LEU A 33 4.40 -7.34 19.31
CA LEU A 33 4.45 -5.88 19.29
C LEU A 33 3.96 -5.40 17.94
N THR A 34 2.91 -4.56 17.93
CA THR A 34 2.37 -3.96 16.71
C THR A 34 1.97 -2.51 16.98
N ALA A 35 2.16 -1.63 16.00
CA ALA A 35 1.71 -0.25 16.08
C ALA A 35 0.20 -0.12 15.84
N SER A 36 -0.37 -0.96 14.96
CA SER A 36 -1.81 -1.09 14.76
C SER A 36 -2.15 -2.54 14.44
N PRO A 37 -2.96 -3.22 15.26
CA PRO A 37 -3.33 -4.61 15.01
C PRO A 37 -4.32 -4.78 13.85
N ILE A 38 -5.00 -3.72 13.40
CA ILE A 38 -6.04 -3.77 12.38
C ILE A 38 -6.02 -2.57 11.43
N PHE A 39 -6.65 -2.71 10.26
CA PHE A 39 -6.89 -1.62 9.31
C PHE A 39 -8.30 -1.72 8.73
N GLY A 40 -9.23 -0.88 9.23
CA GLY A 40 -10.63 -0.85 8.79
C GLY A 40 -11.46 -2.07 9.21
N GLY A 41 -12.77 -2.04 8.90
CA GLY A 41 -13.70 -3.15 9.17
C GLY A 41 -14.26 -3.21 10.60
N ASN A 42 -14.79 -4.37 10.99
CA ASN A 42 -15.32 -4.61 12.34
C ASN A 42 -14.17 -4.92 13.31
N VAL A 43 -13.91 -3.97 14.21
CA VAL A 43 -12.80 -3.99 15.18
C VAL A 43 -12.86 -5.21 16.11
N ASP A 44 -14.03 -5.47 16.68
CA ASP A 44 -14.20 -6.52 17.70
C ASP A 44 -13.92 -7.91 17.13
N LYS A 45 -14.42 -8.17 15.91
CA LYS A 45 -14.18 -9.43 15.21
C LYS A 45 -12.70 -9.63 14.89
N ALA A 46 -12.02 -8.56 14.48
CA ALA A 46 -10.61 -8.61 14.12
C ALA A 46 -9.71 -8.83 15.34
N PHE A 47 -9.98 -8.14 16.46
CA PHE A 47 -9.26 -8.37 17.72
C PHE A 47 -9.49 -9.79 18.24
N HIS A 48 -10.73 -10.24 18.28
CA HIS A 48 -11.06 -11.59 18.74
C HIS A 48 -10.33 -12.68 17.93
N MET A 49 -10.23 -12.49 16.61
CA MET A 49 -9.51 -13.42 15.73
C MET A 49 -8.00 -13.44 16.05
N ILE A 50 -7.38 -12.28 16.26
CA ILE A 50 -5.95 -12.20 16.58
C ILE A 50 -5.65 -12.83 17.94
N GLU A 51 -6.45 -12.49 18.96
CA GLU A 51 -6.30 -12.99 20.32
C GLU A 51 -6.45 -14.51 20.38
N THR A 52 -7.43 -15.06 19.66
CA THR A 52 -7.67 -16.52 19.57
C THR A 52 -6.54 -17.24 18.83
N ASN A 53 -6.03 -16.66 17.73
CA ASN A 53 -4.98 -17.30 16.94
C ASN A 53 -3.63 -17.31 17.66
N LEU A 54 -3.35 -16.29 18.48
CA LEU A 54 -2.06 -16.11 19.13
C LEU A 54 -2.04 -16.50 20.61
N ASP A 55 -3.17 -16.92 21.19
CA ASP A 55 -3.31 -17.16 22.63
C ASP A 55 -2.78 -15.96 23.45
N SER A 56 -3.25 -14.77 23.06
CA SER A 56 -2.73 -13.49 23.55
C SER A 56 -3.86 -12.49 23.82
N VAL A 57 -3.52 -11.39 24.50
CA VAL A 57 -4.43 -10.28 24.75
C VAL A 57 -3.81 -9.01 24.17
N ILE A 58 -4.58 -8.28 23.39
CA ILE A 58 -4.12 -7.01 22.81
C ILE A 58 -4.28 -5.91 23.87
N VAL A 59 -3.18 -5.23 24.19
CA VAL A 59 -3.16 -4.17 25.20
C VAL A 59 -2.47 -2.94 24.63
N SER A 60 -3.04 -1.76 24.87
CA SER A 60 -2.40 -0.48 24.58
C SER A 60 -1.79 0.12 25.86
N PRO A 61 -0.57 0.68 25.81
CA PRO A 61 0.04 1.33 26.97
C PRO A 61 -0.70 2.63 27.29
N CYS A 62 -1.34 2.72 28.47
CA CYS A 62 -2.08 3.92 28.89
C CYS A 62 -1.30 4.81 29.87
N GLN A 63 -0.34 4.24 30.63
CA GLN A 63 0.33 4.94 31.73
C GLN A 63 1.30 6.03 31.25
N THR A 64 2.04 5.77 30.17
CA THR A 64 3.09 6.67 29.63
C THR A 64 2.60 7.50 28.44
N CYS A 65 1.28 7.64 28.26
CA CYS A 65 0.70 8.39 27.15
C CYS A 65 1.16 9.87 27.10
N SER A 66 1.39 10.50 28.25
CA SER A 66 1.86 11.88 28.35
C SER A 66 3.29 12.03 27.83
N GLU A 67 4.20 11.17 28.29
CA GLU A 67 5.58 11.10 27.83
C GLU A 67 5.65 10.77 26.33
N LEU A 68 4.85 9.81 25.87
CA LEU A 68 4.78 9.46 24.45
C LEU A 68 4.34 10.66 23.59
N ALA A 69 3.43 11.51 24.09
CA ALA A 69 2.99 12.70 23.35
C ALA A 69 4.07 13.78 23.25
N GLU A 70 5.05 13.82 24.16
CA GLU A 70 6.19 14.73 24.12
C GLU A 70 7.21 14.30 23.05
N TYR A 71 7.51 13.00 22.97
CA TYR A 71 8.51 12.46 22.04
C TYR A 71 7.97 12.06 20.66
N VAL A 72 6.64 11.93 20.51
CA VAL A 72 6.02 11.56 19.23
C VAL A 72 5.35 12.78 18.57
N HIS A 73 5.96 13.23 17.48
CA HIS A 73 5.40 14.30 16.65
C HIS A 73 4.23 13.78 15.79
N ARG A 74 3.01 14.16 16.16
CA ARG A 74 1.82 13.79 15.40
C ARG A 74 1.72 14.61 14.12
N PRO A 75 1.55 13.99 12.94
CA PRO A 75 1.33 14.73 11.71
C PRO A 75 0.00 15.49 11.78
N THR A 76 -0.02 16.72 11.25
CA THR A 76 -1.26 17.48 11.09
C THR A 76 -1.96 17.03 9.81
N PHE A 77 -3.13 16.41 9.94
CA PHE A 77 -3.95 16.09 8.77
C PHE A 77 -4.52 17.37 8.17
N LYS A 78 -4.14 17.70 6.94
CA LYS A 78 -4.66 18.85 6.20
C LYS A 78 -5.56 18.35 5.07
N HIS A 79 -6.85 18.65 5.19
CA HIS A 79 -7.80 18.40 4.12
C HIS A 79 -7.92 19.65 3.25
N ILE A 80 -7.49 19.56 1.99
CA ILE A 80 -7.53 20.67 1.04
C ILE A 80 -8.57 20.34 -0.02
N MET A 81 -9.63 21.14 -0.08
CA MET A 81 -10.64 21.05 -1.14
C MET A 81 -10.23 21.94 -2.31
N TYR A 82 -10.10 21.35 -3.50
CA TYR A 82 -9.88 22.08 -4.74
C TYR A 82 -11.23 22.38 -5.40
N ASN A 83 -11.71 23.61 -5.23
CA ASN A 83 -12.93 24.06 -5.87
C ASN A 83 -12.70 24.39 -7.35
N ALA A 84 -13.75 24.26 -8.17
CA ALA A 84 -13.70 24.70 -9.56
C ALA A 84 -13.41 26.21 -9.63
N PRO A 85 -12.59 26.66 -10.61
CA PRO A 85 -12.28 28.08 -10.77
C PRO A 85 -13.53 28.90 -11.13
N SER A 86 -13.58 30.16 -10.68
CA SER A 86 -14.67 31.06 -11.04
C SER A 86 -14.57 31.45 -12.52
N THR A 87 -15.71 31.52 -13.20
CA THR A 87 -15.79 31.91 -14.62
C THR A 87 -15.47 33.39 -14.85
N SER A 88 -15.63 34.23 -13.83
CA SER A 88 -15.37 35.68 -13.91
C SER A 88 -13.89 36.05 -13.80
N ASN A 89 -13.08 35.23 -13.10
CA ASN A 89 -11.65 35.44 -12.91
C ASN A 89 -10.93 34.08 -12.92
N PRO A 90 -10.73 33.48 -14.11
CA PRO A 90 -10.07 32.19 -14.21
C PRO A 90 -8.63 32.30 -13.70
N PRO A 91 -8.16 31.37 -12.85
CA PRO A 91 -6.79 31.37 -12.38
C PRO A 91 -5.85 31.07 -13.55
N PHE A 92 -4.83 31.92 -13.72
CA PHE A 92 -3.79 31.70 -14.72
C PHE A 92 -2.74 30.73 -14.19
N SER A 93 -2.50 29.64 -14.91
CA SER A 93 -1.42 28.69 -14.63
C SER A 93 -0.42 28.71 -15.77
N THR A 94 0.81 29.13 -15.47
CA THR A 94 1.91 29.15 -16.45
C THR A 94 2.16 27.76 -17.04
N ASN A 95 2.02 26.71 -16.23
CA ASN A 95 2.20 25.33 -16.68
C ASN A 95 1.09 24.90 -17.64
N LEU A 96 -0.16 25.31 -17.38
CA LEU A 96 -1.28 25.05 -18.28
C LEU A 96 -1.06 25.79 -19.60
N ALA A 97 -0.72 27.08 -19.55
CA ALA A 97 -0.46 27.88 -20.75
C ALA A 97 0.70 27.32 -21.59
N ALA A 98 1.77 26.84 -20.95
CA ALA A 98 2.88 26.19 -21.63
C ALA A 98 2.46 24.87 -22.31
N LEU A 99 1.63 24.07 -21.62
CA LEU A 99 1.09 22.83 -22.17
C LEU A 99 0.15 23.10 -23.34
N GLU A 100 -0.76 24.05 -23.20
CA GLU A 100 -1.69 24.49 -24.25
C GLU A 100 -0.93 25.01 -25.48
N TYR A 101 0.12 25.79 -25.27
CA TYR A 101 1.01 26.23 -26.33
C TYR A 101 1.68 25.04 -27.04
N ALA A 102 2.21 24.08 -26.28
CA ALA A 102 2.85 22.89 -26.84
C ALA A 102 1.86 22.02 -27.61
N THR A 103 0.65 21.80 -27.09
CA THR A 103 -0.39 21.01 -27.75
C THR A 103 -0.90 21.68 -29.02
N ASN A 104 -1.11 23.01 -28.99
CA ASN A 104 -1.59 23.76 -30.15
C ASN A 104 -0.55 23.84 -31.28
N ARG A 105 0.74 23.71 -30.95
CA ARG A 105 1.83 23.69 -31.92
C ARG A 105 2.31 22.30 -32.29
N LEU A 106 1.77 21.25 -31.67
CA LEU A 106 2.14 19.88 -31.96
C LEU A 106 1.58 19.49 -33.33
N ASP A 107 2.43 19.51 -34.35
CA ASP A 107 2.10 18.94 -35.65
C ASP A 107 2.42 17.44 -35.66
N ILE A 108 1.38 16.62 -35.50
CA ILE A 108 1.46 15.16 -35.49
C ILE A 108 2.06 14.63 -36.80
N SER A 109 1.90 15.35 -37.91
CA SER A 109 2.47 14.98 -39.22
C SER A 109 4.00 14.97 -39.19
N ASN A 110 4.60 15.75 -38.29
CA ASN A 110 6.04 15.86 -38.15
C ASN A 110 6.65 14.84 -37.18
N ASP A 111 5.82 14.07 -36.46
CA ASP A 111 6.25 13.07 -35.50
C ASP A 111 7.05 11.94 -36.19
N PRO A 112 8.27 11.61 -35.71
CA PRO A 112 9.09 10.53 -36.28
C PRO A 112 8.39 9.17 -36.31
N TYR A 113 7.57 8.88 -35.30
CA TYR A 113 6.80 7.64 -35.21
C TYR A 113 5.70 7.59 -36.27
N ILE A 114 4.93 8.67 -36.44
CA ILE A 114 3.88 8.77 -37.47
C ILE A 114 4.49 8.68 -38.88
N LYS A 115 5.61 9.38 -39.12
CA LYS A 115 6.39 9.25 -40.38
C LYS A 115 6.85 7.81 -40.61
N SER A 116 7.31 7.12 -39.57
CA SER A 116 7.74 5.73 -39.67
C SER A 116 6.58 4.79 -40.02
N LEU A 117 5.38 5.04 -39.47
CA LEU A 117 4.18 4.27 -39.78
C LEU A 117 3.73 4.49 -41.22
N HIS A 118 3.72 5.73 -41.71
CA HIS A 118 3.42 6.02 -43.12
C HIS A 118 4.41 5.34 -44.07
N ASN A 119 5.71 5.40 -43.76
CA ASN A 119 6.74 4.71 -44.54
C ASN A 119 6.58 3.19 -44.52
N GLN A 120 6.17 2.61 -43.39
CA GLN A 120 5.90 1.17 -43.33
C GLN A 120 4.67 0.79 -44.15
N LEU A 121 3.61 1.61 -44.09
CA LEU A 121 2.38 1.39 -44.83
C LEU A 121 2.59 1.46 -46.34
N SER A 122 3.41 2.42 -46.82
CA SER A 122 3.74 2.55 -48.24
C SER A 122 4.52 1.36 -48.82
N GLN A 123 5.19 0.58 -47.96
CA GLN A 123 5.97 -0.61 -48.35
C GLN A 123 5.17 -1.92 -48.27
N LYS A 124 3.91 -1.88 -47.82
CA LYS A 124 3.04 -3.07 -47.74
C LYS A 124 2.01 -3.05 -48.85
N SER A 125 1.71 -4.23 -49.38
CA SER A 125 0.66 -4.36 -50.38
C SER A 125 -0.73 -4.13 -49.76
N PRO A 126 -1.60 -3.35 -50.42
CA PRO A 126 -2.98 -3.16 -50.00
C PRO A 126 -3.71 -4.50 -49.83
N GLY A 127 -4.51 -4.63 -48.76
CA GLY A 127 -5.33 -5.82 -48.48
C GLY A 127 -4.64 -6.92 -47.68
N THR A 128 -3.35 -6.80 -47.34
CA THR A 128 -2.72 -7.74 -46.39
C THR A 128 -3.13 -7.44 -44.95
N PRO A 129 -3.22 -8.45 -44.06
CA PRO A 129 -3.57 -8.23 -42.65
C PRO A 129 -2.65 -7.23 -41.94
N LYS A 130 -1.37 -7.18 -42.32
CA LYS A 130 -0.38 -6.23 -41.79
C LYS A 130 -0.64 -4.79 -42.27
N TYR A 131 -1.12 -4.60 -43.49
CA TYR A 131 -1.51 -3.29 -44.02
C TYR A 131 -2.70 -2.73 -43.21
N VAL A 132 -3.75 -3.53 -43.05
CA VAL A 132 -4.95 -3.13 -42.29
C VAL A 132 -4.62 -2.78 -40.85
N HIS A 133 -3.73 -3.56 -40.21
CA HIS A 133 -3.32 -3.28 -38.83
C HIS A 133 -2.54 -1.96 -38.69
N LEU A 134 -1.65 -1.64 -39.65
CA LEU A 134 -0.90 -0.38 -39.64
C LEU A 134 -1.81 0.83 -39.92
N ASP A 135 -2.75 0.70 -40.85
CA ASP A 135 -3.74 1.73 -41.19
C ASP A 135 -4.65 2.07 -40.00
N GLN A 136 -5.11 1.05 -39.26
CA GLN A 136 -5.86 1.21 -38.02
C GLN A 136 -5.08 1.93 -36.92
N ARG A 137 -3.75 1.81 -36.90
CA ARG A 137 -2.89 2.51 -35.93
C ARG A 137 -2.69 3.98 -36.27
N LEU A 138 -2.84 4.38 -37.54
CA LEU A 138 -2.78 5.77 -37.99
C LEU A 138 -4.11 6.52 -37.83
N SER A 139 -5.24 5.78 -37.77
CA SER A 139 -6.59 6.35 -37.69
C SER A 139 -7.11 6.60 -36.26
N LYS A 140 -6.29 6.35 -35.23
CA LYS A 140 -6.63 6.54 -33.80
C LYS A 140 -5.86 7.71 -33.23
#